data_AF-A0A527ZCX0-F1
#
_entry.id   AF-A0A527ZCX0-F1
#
_cell.length_a   1.000
_cell.length_b   1.000
_cell.length_c   1.000
_cell.angle_alpha   90.00
_cell.angle_beta   90.00
_cell.angle_gamma   90.00
#
_symmetry.space_group_name_H-M   'P 1'
#
loop_
_entity.id
_entity.type
_entity.pdbx_description
1 polymer ?
#
loop_
_entity_poly.entity_id
_entity_poly.type
_entity_poly.pdbx_seq_one_letter_code
_entity_poly.pdbx_strand_id
1 'polypeptide(L)'
;AETKGQARDAAEAVDISYEELKAVVDAPKALERSAPQIHPEADGNLIFDWELGDSTATNAAIKAAAHITRMKIVNNRLVPNAMEPRAALGYYDKAEDHYTCWTTSQNPHLARLVMSAFYNVAPENKLRVIAPDVGGGFGSKIYIYPEEII
;
A
#
# COMPACT_ATOMS: atom_id res chain seq x y z
N ALA A 1 8.42 -10.52 -23.84
CA ALA A 1 9.60 -11.36 -23.58
C ALA A 1 9.13 -12.79 -23.30
N GLU A 2 9.90 -13.81 -23.70
CA GLU A 2 9.53 -15.24 -23.57
C GLU A 2 10.23 -15.92 -22.38
N THR A 3 11.28 -15.31 -21.84
CA THR A 3 11.99 -15.80 -20.66
C THR A 3 12.13 -14.70 -19.60
N LYS A 4 12.37 -15.09 -18.36
CA LYS A 4 12.66 -14.17 -17.26
C LYS A 4 13.88 -13.28 -17.55
N GLY A 5 14.92 -13.81 -18.19
CA GLY A 5 16.12 -13.06 -18.57
C GLY A 5 15.77 -11.94 -19.55
N GLN A 6 15.11 -12.31 -20.65
CA GLN A 6 14.64 -11.34 -21.66
C GLN A 6 13.71 -10.28 -21.07
N ALA A 7 12.85 -10.64 -20.11
CA ALA A 7 11.96 -9.68 -19.46
C ALA A 7 12.73 -8.63 -18.64
N ARG A 8 13.80 -9.04 -17.95
CA ARG A 8 14.69 -8.11 -17.24
C ARG A 8 15.45 -7.22 -18.21
N ASP A 9 16.03 -7.79 -19.25
CA ASP A 9 16.77 -7.02 -20.25
C ASP A 9 15.86 -5.98 -20.94
N ALA A 10 14.61 -6.37 -21.25
CA ALA A 10 13.63 -5.46 -21.82
C ALA A 10 13.21 -4.34 -20.85
N ALA A 11 13.13 -4.63 -19.53
CA ALA A 11 12.82 -3.62 -18.53
C ALA A 11 13.94 -2.58 -18.38
N GLU A 12 15.20 -3.01 -18.40
CA GLU A 12 16.38 -2.12 -18.35
C GLU A 12 16.56 -1.29 -19.64
N ALA A 13 15.98 -1.72 -20.75
CA ALA A 13 16.02 -0.99 -22.02
C ALA A 13 15.04 0.19 -22.10
N VAL A 14 14.11 0.31 -21.14
CA VAL A 14 13.15 1.42 -21.08
C VAL A 14 13.87 2.66 -20.53
N ASP A 15 13.97 3.70 -21.37
CA ASP A 15 14.54 5.00 -20.97
C ASP A 15 13.44 5.97 -20.54
N ILE A 16 13.62 6.61 -19.38
CA ILE A 16 12.64 7.55 -18.80
C ILE A 16 13.37 8.78 -18.29
N SER A 17 12.91 9.96 -18.73
CA SER A 17 13.38 11.25 -18.24
C SER A 17 12.47 11.76 -17.13
N TYR A 18 13.06 12.14 -16.00
CA TYR A 18 12.35 12.71 -14.85
C TYR A 18 12.86 14.13 -14.56
N GLU A 19 11.96 14.99 -14.08
CA GLU A 19 12.35 16.20 -13.36
C GLU A 19 12.48 15.85 -11.87
N GLU A 20 13.65 16.07 -11.28
CA GLU A 20 13.86 15.82 -9.86
C GLU A 20 13.18 16.87 -9.00
N LEU A 21 12.28 16.43 -8.12
CA LEU A 21 11.64 17.27 -7.12
C LEU A 21 12.23 17.00 -5.73
N LYS A 22 12.10 17.98 -4.83
CA LYS A 22 12.58 17.86 -3.45
C LYS A 22 11.79 16.79 -2.68
N ALA A 23 12.46 15.72 -2.28
CA ALA A 23 11.87 14.67 -1.46
C ALA A 23 11.55 15.14 -0.03
N VAL A 24 10.45 14.61 0.53
CA VAL A 24 10.05 14.77 1.93
C VAL A 24 10.07 13.40 2.60
N VAL A 25 11.01 13.19 3.52
CA VAL A 25 11.28 11.88 4.14
C VAL A 25 11.01 11.84 5.65
N ASP A 26 10.50 12.93 6.21
CA ASP A 26 10.18 13.11 7.63
C ASP A 26 8.73 13.58 7.75
N ALA A 27 7.91 12.81 8.45
CA ALA A 27 6.46 13.05 8.52
C ALA A 27 6.11 14.39 9.21
N PRO A 28 6.70 14.76 10.38
CA PRO A 28 6.51 16.09 10.94
C PRO A 28 6.87 17.24 9.99
N LYS A 29 7.99 17.14 9.27
CA LYS A 29 8.39 18.17 8.29
C LYS A 29 7.44 18.27 7.10
N ALA A 30 6.74 17.19 6.75
CA ALA A 30 5.76 17.20 5.67
C ALA A 30 4.57 18.14 5.95
N LEU A 31 4.27 18.41 7.23
CA LEU A 31 3.17 19.29 7.66
C LEU A 31 3.58 20.77 7.74
N GLU A 32 4.85 21.11 7.51
CA GLU A 32 5.30 22.50 7.51
C GLU A 32 4.74 23.24 6.29
N ARG A 33 4.37 24.53 6.46
CA ARG A 33 3.86 25.36 5.35
C ARG A 33 4.84 25.52 4.17
N SER A 34 6.13 25.28 4.41
CA SER A 34 7.21 25.31 3.42
C SER A 34 7.45 23.97 2.73
N ALA A 35 6.79 22.90 3.17
CA ALA A 35 6.89 21.58 2.54
C ALA A 35 6.22 21.60 1.16
N PRO A 36 6.78 20.90 0.17
CA PRO A 36 6.11 20.74 -1.11
C PRO A 36 4.81 19.94 -0.91
N GLN A 37 3.75 20.34 -1.63
CA GLN A 37 2.51 19.60 -1.70
C GLN A 37 2.74 18.31 -2.51
N ILE A 38 2.52 17.13 -1.92
CA ILE A 38 2.79 15.84 -2.56
C ILE A 38 1.58 15.37 -3.37
N HIS A 39 0.40 15.38 -2.74
CA HIS A 39 -0.85 14.91 -3.34
C HIS A 39 -1.87 16.06 -3.37
N PRO A 40 -2.38 16.50 -4.54
CA PRO A 40 -3.38 17.56 -4.60
C PRO A 40 -4.63 17.33 -3.73
N GLU A 41 -4.97 16.06 -3.50
CA GLU A 41 -6.15 15.63 -2.74
C GLU A 41 -5.95 15.68 -1.20
N ALA A 42 -4.72 15.90 -0.72
CA ALA A 42 -4.37 15.92 0.70
C ALA A 42 -3.62 17.21 1.07
N ASP A 43 -4.35 18.33 1.15
CA ASP A 43 -3.79 19.65 1.45
C ASP A 43 -2.94 19.64 2.73
N GLY A 44 -1.76 20.28 2.65
CA GLY A 44 -0.80 20.31 3.75
C GLY A 44 -0.19 18.95 4.12
N ASN A 45 -0.26 17.97 3.21
CA ASN A 45 0.21 16.59 3.38
C ASN A 45 -0.41 15.84 4.57
N LEU A 46 -1.55 16.31 5.10
CA LEU A 46 -2.28 15.66 6.18
C LEU A 46 -3.32 14.70 5.58
N ILE A 47 -3.02 13.41 5.62
CA ILE A 47 -3.90 12.38 5.02
C ILE A 47 -5.14 12.12 5.90
N PHE A 48 -4.97 12.17 7.22
CA PHE A 48 -6.04 11.89 8.18
C PHE A 48 -5.68 12.43 9.57
N ASP A 49 -6.66 12.97 10.30
CA ASP A 49 -6.55 13.38 11.70
C ASP A 49 -7.74 12.80 12.48
N TRP A 50 -7.46 12.16 13.62
CA TRP A 50 -8.46 11.42 14.37
C TRP A 50 -8.12 11.31 15.85
N GLU A 51 -9.16 11.40 16.67
CA GLU A 51 -9.10 11.32 18.13
C GLU A 51 -10.09 10.26 18.64
N LEU A 52 -9.73 9.62 19.74
CA LEU A 52 -10.64 8.79 20.54
C LEU A 52 -10.39 9.03 22.02
N GLY A 53 -11.47 9.23 22.77
CA GLY A 53 -11.46 9.39 24.22
C GLY A 53 -12.16 10.66 24.69
N ASP A 54 -11.87 11.06 25.93
CA ASP A 54 -12.35 12.31 26.52
C ASP A 54 -11.16 13.23 26.84
N SER A 55 -10.91 14.19 25.96
CA SER A 55 -9.83 15.15 26.11
C SER A 55 -10.04 16.09 27.31
N THR A 56 -11.28 16.39 27.69
CA THR A 56 -11.57 17.28 28.83
C THR A 56 -11.19 16.60 30.14
N ALA A 57 -11.68 15.38 30.35
CA ALA A 57 -11.37 14.59 31.55
C ALA A 57 -9.87 14.26 31.63
N THR A 58 -9.25 13.88 30.50
CA THR A 58 -7.81 13.58 30.43
C THR A 58 -6.97 14.80 30.79
N ASN A 59 -7.30 15.98 30.25
CA ASN A 59 -6.58 17.21 30.54
C ASN A 59 -6.73 17.63 32.01
N ALA A 60 -7.93 17.46 32.60
CA ALA A 60 -8.15 17.72 34.01
C ALA A 60 -7.31 16.78 34.91
N ALA A 61 -7.29 15.48 34.59
CA ALA A 61 -6.50 14.49 35.32
C ALA A 61 -4.99 14.79 35.25
N ILE A 62 -4.46 15.14 34.06
CA ILE A 62 -3.05 15.51 33.91
C ILE A 62 -2.71 16.75 34.72
N LYS A 63 -3.56 17.79 34.72
CA LYS A 63 -3.33 19.03 35.49
C LYS A 63 -3.35 18.81 37.00
N ALA A 64 -4.17 17.87 37.49
CA ALA A 64 -4.28 17.55 38.91
C ALA A 64 -3.23 16.53 39.40
N ALA A 65 -2.42 15.95 38.50
CA ALA A 65 -1.46 14.92 38.86
C ALA A 65 -0.33 15.46 39.73
N ALA A 66 0.05 14.71 40.77
CA ALA A 66 1.18 15.05 41.64
C ALA A 66 2.53 15.04 40.92
N HIS A 67 2.64 14.29 39.82
CA HIS A 67 3.82 14.22 38.97
C HIS A 67 3.41 14.04 37.50
N ILE A 68 4.14 14.69 36.59
CA ILE A 68 3.93 14.59 35.14
C ILE A 68 5.27 14.26 34.49
N THR A 69 5.31 13.15 33.74
CA THR A 69 6.47 12.76 32.92
C THR A 69 6.13 12.87 31.44
N ARG A 70 7.09 13.29 30.62
CA ARG A 70 6.95 13.36 29.16
C ARG A 70 8.10 12.61 28.50
N MET A 71 7.78 11.87 27.43
CA MET A 71 8.77 11.15 26.63
C MET A 71 8.42 11.31 25.15
N LYS A 72 9.46 11.44 24.32
CA LYS A 72 9.35 11.32 22.86
C LYS A 72 9.84 9.93 22.47
N ILE A 73 8.96 9.13 21.87
CA ILE A 73 9.28 7.77 21.41
C ILE A 73 9.17 7.75 19.89
N VAL A 74 10.16 7.14 19.22
CA VAL A 74 10.10 6.86 17.78
C VAL A 74 9.83 5.37 17.61
N ASN A 75 8.69 5.03 17.00
CA ASN A 75 8.44 3.68 16.53
C ASN A 75 8.98 3.56 15.10
N ASN A 76 10.06 2.81 14.92
CA ASN A 76 10.77 2.75 13.65
C ASN A 76 9.94 2.07 12.56
N ARG A 77 10.16 2.46 11.31
CA ARG A 77 9.60 1.76 10.15
C ARG A 77 10.25 0.39 10.02
N LEU A 78 9.44 -0.66 10.08
CA LEU A 78 9.83 -2.04 9.85
C LEU A 78 9.08 -2.59 8.64
N VAL A 79 9.62 -3.65 8.02
CA VAL A 79 8.97 -4.34 6.90
C VAL A 79 8.58 -5.76 7.33
N PRO A 80 7.33 -6.21 7.08
CA PRO A 80 6.98 -7.62 7.25
C PRO A 80 7.72 -8.44 6.18
N ASN A 81 8.70 -9.24 6.62
CA ASN A 81 9.63 -9.93 5.74
C ASN A 81 9.26 -11.41 5.60
N ALA A 82 8.18 -11.68 4.85
CA ALA A 82 7.79 -13.06 4.52
C ALA A 82 8.90 -13.76 3.71
N MET A 83 9.10 -15.06 3.97
CA MET A 83 10.13 -15.84 3.27
C MET A 83 9.80 -16.01 1.79
N GLU A 84 8.52 -16.14 1.45
CA GLU A 84 8.05 -16.10 0.07
C GLU A 84 7.82 -14.64 -0.37
N PRO A 85 8.45 -14.18 -1.48
CA PRO A 85 8.18 -12.88 -2.08
C PRO A 85 6.70 -12.72 -2.51
N ARG A 86 6.32 -11.49 -2.84
CA ARG A 86 5.05 -11.26 -3.56
C ARG A 86 5.17 -11.83 -4.98
N ALA A 87 4.13 -12.51 -5.45
CA ALA A 87 4.03 -13.00 -6.82
C ALA A 87 2.58 -13.02 -7.29
N ALA A 88 2.38 -12.75 -8.58
CA ALA A 88 1.09 -12.83 -9.25
C ALA A 88 1.24 -13.47 -10.63
N LEU A 89 0.22 -14.21 -11.05
CA LEU A 89 0.08 -14.78 -12.38
C LEU A 89 -1.33 -14.46 -12.89
N GLY A 90 -1.41 -13.56 -13.87
CA GLY A 90 -2.62 -13.28 -14.62
C GLY A 90 -2.76 -14.20 -15.83
N TYR A 91 -3.96 -14.73 -16.05
CA TYR A 91 -4.33 -15.49 -17.23
C TYR A 91 -5.67 -14.96 -17.75
N TYR A 92 -5.74 -14.69 -19.04
CA TYR A 92 -6.97 -14.32 -19.73
C TYR A 92 -7.37 -15.43 -20.70
N ASP A 93 -8.57 -15.98 -20.48
CA ASP A 93 -9.19 -16.94 -21.39
C ASP A 93 -9.99 -16.19 -22.45
N LYS A 94 -9.53 -16.25 -23.70
CA LYS A 94 -10.21 -15.60 -24.84
C LYS A 94 -11.52 -16.27 -25.24
N ALA A 95 -11.68 -17.57 -24.98
CA ALA A 95 -12.88 -18.30 -25.36
C ALA A 95 -14.03 -18.02 -24.40
N GLU A 96 -13.72 -17.91 -23.11
CA GLU A 96 -14.71 -17.65 -22.05
C GLU A 96 -14.83 -16.18 -21.66
N ASP A 97 -13.92 -15.32 -22.14
CA ASP A 97 -13.79 -13.92 -21.74
C ASP A 97 -13.69 -13.77 -20.20
N HIS A 98 -12.79 -14.56 -19.61
CA HIS A 98 -12.59 -14.64 -18.16
C HIS A 98 -11.13 -14.41 -17.77
N TYR A 99 -10.94 -13.76 -16.64
CA TYR A 99 -9.65 -13.46 -16.05
C TYR A 99 -9.44 -14.32 -14.81
N THR A 100 -8.29 -14.97 -14.70
CA THR A 100 -7.85 -15.63 -13.47
C THR A 100 -6.53 -15.05 -13.02
N CYS A 101 -6.47 -14.60 -11.76
CA CYS A 101 -5.25 -14.16 -11.11
C CYS A 101 -4.93 -15.12 -9.96
N TRP A 102 -3.79 -15.79 -10.03
CA TRP A 102 -3.19 -16.43 -8.86
C TRP A 102 -2.26 -15.43 -8.20
N THR A 103 -2.45 -15.17 -6.91
CA THR A 103 -1.60 -14.23 -6.16
C THR A 103 -1.32 -14.76 -4.77
N THR A 104 -0.19 -14.36 -4.19
CA THR A 104 0.15 -14.58 -2.79
C THR A 104 -0.69 -13.66 -1.87
N SER A 105 -2.02 -13.70 -1.95
CA SER A 105 -2.90 -12.80 -1.19
C SER A 105 -3.34 -13.40 0.16
N GLN A 106 -3.49 -12.54 1.17
CA GLN A 106 -4.15 -12.88 2.44
C GLN A 106 -5.68 -12.68 2.39
N ASN A 107 -6.21 -12.04 1.34
CA ASN A 107 -7.63 -11.75 1.23
C ASN A 107 -8.10 -11.73 -0.25
N PRO A 108 -8.17 -12.90 -0.92
CA PRO A 108 -8.44 -12.97 -2.35
C PRO A 108 -9.84 -12.47 -2.75
N HIS A 109 -10.83 -12.51 -1.84
CA HIS A 109 -12.17 -11.99 -2.11
C HIS A 109 -12.19 -10.46 -2.13
N LEU A 110 -11.54 -9.82 -1.15
CA LEU A 110 -11.35 -8.37 -1.16
C LEU A 110 -10.49 -7.94 -2.34
N ALA A 111 -9.45 -8.70 -2.68
CA ALA A 111 -8.64 -8.45 -3.85
C ALA A 111 -9.48 -8.44 -5.12
N ARG A 112 -10.32 -9.45 -5.33
CA ARG A 112 -11.25 -9.50 -6.46
C ARG A 112 -12.14 -8.26 -6.53
N LEU A 113 -12.78 -7.89 -5.42
CA LEU A 113 -13.61 -6.68 -5.34
C LEU A 113 -12.82 -5.42 -5.70
N VAL A 114 -11.63 -5.25 -5.14
CA VAL A 114 -10.84 -4.04 -5.33
C VAL A 114 -10.32 -3.93 -6.76
N MET A 115 -9.81 -5.03 -7.31
CA MET A 115 -9.34 -5.13 -8.69
C MET A 115 -10.48 -4.84 -9.68
N SER A 116 -11.70 -5.32 -9.42
CA SER A 116 -12.83 -5.05 -10.30
C SER A 116 -13.41 -3.65 -10.15
N ALA A 117 -13.66 -3.19 -8.91
CA ALA A 117 -14.44 -1.98 -8.66
C ALA A 117 -13.62 -0.68 -8.72
N PHE A 118 -12.34 -0.73 -8.35
CA PHE A 118 -11.51 0.48 -8.23
C PHE A 118 -10.39 0.54 -9.27
N TYR A 119 -9.87 -0.61 -9.70
CA TYR A 119 -8.82 -0.67 -10.73
C TYR A 119 -9.32 -1.06 -12.11
N ASN A 120 -10.60 -1.45 -12.23
CA ASN A 120 -11.25 -1.75 -13.50
C ASN A 120 -10.51 -2.81 -14.34
N VAL A 121 -9.89 -3.78 -13.68
CA VAL A 121 -9.17 -4.89 -14.34
C VAL A 121 -10.12 -5.75 -15.16
N ALA A 122 -11.26 -6.12 -14.57
CA ALA A 122 -12.35 -6.83 -15.23
C ALA A 122 -13.64 -6.71 -14.40
N PRO A 123 -14.83 -6.90 -15.01
CA PRO A 123 -16.07 -7.06 -14.25
C PRO A 123 -15.94 -8.17 -13.21
N GLU A 124 -16.46 -7.97 -11.99
CA GLU A 124 -16.25 -8.91 -10.88
C GLU A 124 -16.71 -10.34 -11.23
N ASN A 125 -17.80 -10.47 -11.99
CA ASN A 125 -18.34 -11.75 -12.43
C ASN A 125 -17.49 -12.47 -13.50
N LYS A 126 -16.50 -11.78 -14.06
CA LYS A 126 -15.52 -12.33 -15.02
C LYS A 126 -14.12 -12.45 -14.44
N LEU A 127 -13.93 -12.08 -13.17
CA LEU A 127 -12.65 -12.10 -12.49
C LEU A 127 -12.62 -13.18 -11.41
N ARG A 128 -11.63 -14.06 -11.48
CA ARG A 128 -11.33 -15.05 -10.46
C ARG A 128 -9.98 -14.74 -9.82
N VAL A 129 -9.95 -14.57 -8.51
CA VAL A 129 -8.70 -14.39 -7.75
C VAL A 129 -8.50 -15.60 -6.84
N ILE A 130 -7.31 -16.21 -6.91
CA ILE A 130 -6.96 -17.44 -6.21
C ILE A 130 -5.72 -17.19 -5.37
N ALA A 131 -5.81 -17.43 -4.06
CA ALA A 131 -4.65 -17.54 -3.19
C ALA A 131 -4.36 -19.04 -2.96
N PRO A 132 -3.23 -19.57 -3.46
CA PRO A 132 -2.79 -20.93 -3.14
C PRO A 132 -2.18 -20.99 -1.73
N ASP A 133 -1.37 -22.00 -1.43
CA ASP A 133 -0.52 -21.96 -0.23
C ASP A 133 0.43 -20.75 -0.29
N VAL A 134 0.42 -19.91 0.75
CA VAL A 134 1.20 -18.66 0.81
C VAL A 134 2.28 -18.77 1.89
N GLY A 135 3.53 -18.51 1.52
CA GLY A 135 4.72 -18.61 2.39
C GLY A 135 4.90 -17.42 3.34
N GLY A 136 3.86 -17.11 4.11
CA GLY A 136 3.78 -16.00 5.05
C GLY A 136 3.36 -14.69 4.39
N GLY A 137 2.70 -13.81 5.16
CA GLY A 137 2.23 -12.50 4.71
C GLY A 137 2.39 -11.40 5.75
N PHE A 138 2.06 -11.65 7.02
CA PHE A 138 2.32 -10.72 8.12
C PHE A 138 1.78 -9.29 7.87
N GLY A 139 0.70 -9.17 7.10
CA GLY A 139 0.07 -7.90 6.72
C GLY A 139 0.53 -7.33 5.38
N SER A 140 1.72 -7.68 4.88
CA SER A 140 2.24 -7.15 3.61
C SER A 140 1.60 -7.75 2.36
N LYS A 141 0.75 -8.76 2.51
CA LYS A 141 0.02 -9.44 1.41
C LYS A 141 -1.51 -9.22 1.49
N ILE A 142 -1.94 -8.21 2.25
CA ILE A 142 -3.36 -7.80 2.34
C ILE A 142 -3.73 -6.84 1.20
N TYR A 143 -2.83 -5.91 0.87
CA TYR A 143 -3.05 -4.87 -0.13
C TYR A 143 -2.95 -5.41 -1.55
N ILE A 144 -3.53 -4.66 -2.48
CA ILE A 144 -3.33 -4.83 -3.91
C ILE A 144 -2.16 -3.94 -4.32
N TYR A 145 -1.23 -4.55 -5.03
CA TYR A 145 -0.06 -3.90 -5.57
C TYR A 145 -0.14 -3.78 -7.08
N PRO A 146 0.65 -2.87 -7.70
CA PRO A 146 0.61 -2.66 -9.15
C PRO A 146 0.81 -3.93 -9.95
N GLU A 147 1.63 -4.88 -9.48
CA GLU A 147 1.93 -6.13 -10.19
C GLU A 147 0.71 -7.04 -10.40
N GLU A 148 -0.38 -6.82 -9.66
CA GLU A 148 -1.61 -7.62 -9.72
C GLU A 148 -2.68 -7.02 -10.66
N ILE A 149 -2.51 -5.78 -11.11
CA ILE A 149 -3.52 -5.02 -11.86
C ILE A 149 -3.07 -4.60 -13.27
N ILE A 150 -1.93 -5.12 -13.74
CA ILE A 150 -1.36 -4.84 -15.07
C ILE A 150 -1.98 -5.74 -16.15
#